data_AF-A0A851AUC5-F1
#
_entry.id   AF-A0A851AUC5-F1
#
_cell.length_a   1.000
_cell.length_b   1.000
_cell.length_c   1.000
_cell.angle_alpha   90.00
_cell.angle_beta   90.00
_cell.angle_gamma   90.00
#
_symmetry.space_group_name_H-M   'P 1'
#
loop_
_entity.id
_entity.type
_entity.pdbx_description
1 polymer ?
#
loop_
_entity_poly.entity_id
_entity_poly.type
_entity_poly.pdbx_seq_one_letter_code
_entity_poly.pdbx_strand_id
1 'polypeptide(L)'
;CFFPPDCECVWTDWIDVSYPNSSDSNSGDYETFENIQKNSSWVCAKAEQISCRAEKFPQTPIADLQQKVECNVNTGLICNNRDQLRGPVIQMPVCLNYQIRVCCVPSKPECLPTATTTPSVTPTTTTQTISTTAPTPTPSETPSSTTMTTMAPSSTTSSTASHTTTVPSTPT
;
A
#
# COMPACT_ATOMS: atom_id res chain seq x y z
N CYS A 1 23.41 24.29 -6.11
CA CYS A 1 21.97 24.64 -6.05
C CYS A 1 21.65 24.98 -4.61
N PHE A 2 21.42 26.27 -4.32
CA PHE A 2 21.01 26.73 -3.01
C PHE A 2 19.48 26.73 -3.05
N PHE A 3 18.82 25.75 -2.43
CA PHE A 3 17.39 25.90 -2.14
C PHE A 3 17.30 27.08 -1.17
N PRO A 4 16.54 28.15 -1.48
CA PRO A 4 16.34 29.21 -0.51
C PRO A 4 15.69 28.60 0.75
N PRO A 5 16.11 29.01 1.95
CA PRO A 5 15.67 28.42 3.22
C PRO A 5 14.15 28.55 3.50
N ASP A 6 13.40 29.26 2.65
CA ASP A 6 11.96 29.52 2.79
C ASP A 6 11.05 28.56 2.01
N CYS A 7 11.60 27.45 1.49
CA CYS A 7 10.86 26.44 0.72
C CYS A 7 10.67 25.11 1.47
N GLU A 8 10.88 25.10 2.79
CA GLU A 8 10.53 23.96 3.63
C GLU A 8 9.03 23.69 3.57
N CYS A 9 8.66 22.41 3.50
CA CYS A 9 7.26 22.04 3.47
C CYS A 9 6.64 22.26 4.86
N VAL A 10 5.45 22.84 4.89
CA VAL A 10 4.71 23.09 6.13
C VAL A 10 3.62 22.03 6.26
N TRP A 11 3.60 21.35 7.41
CA TRP A 11 2.55 20.39 7.71
C TRP A 11 1.22 21.10 7.96
N THR A 12 0.17 20.60 7.34
CA THR A 12 -1.19 21.01 7.66
C THR A 12 -1.62 20.49 9.03
N ASP A 13 -2.71 21.06 9.55
CA ASP A 13 -3.53 20.36 10.52
C ASP A 13 -4.07 19.04 9.93
N TRP A 14 -4.61 18.20 10.79
CA TRP A 14 -5.26 16.99 10.34
C TRP A 14 -6.59 17.30 9.67
N ILE A 15 -6.80 16.65 8.54
CA ILE A 15 -7.91 16.79 7.64
C ILE A 15 -8.72 15.50 7.71
N ASP A 16 -10.01 15.66 7.96
CA ASP A 16 -11.01 14.61 8.10
C ASP A 16 -12.30 15.18 7.48
N VAL A 17 -12.57 14.82 6.22
CA VAL A 17 -13.70 15.34 5.44
C VAL A 17 -14.67 14.25 5.00
N SER A 18 -14.35 12.99 5.24
CA SER A 18 -15.14 11.83 4.86
C SER A 18 -15.25 10.85 6.02
N TYR A 19 -16.34 10.09 6.05
CA TYR A 19 -16.63 9.18 7.16
C TYR A 19 -17.18 7.85 6.63
N PRO A 20 -16.70 6.72 7.14
CA PRO A 20 -17.18 5.41 6.72
C PRO A 20 -18.60 5.14 7.21
N ASN A 21 -19.48 4.72 6.30
CA ASN A 21 -20.82 4.24 6.65
C ASN A 21 -20.80 2.72 6.90
N SER A 22 -21.02 2.30 8.15
CA SER A 22 -21.03 0.88 8.53
C SER A 22 -22.13 0.04 7.90
N SER A 23 -23.18 0.67 7.38
CA SER A 23 -24.33 -0.01 6.77
C SER A 23 -24.19 -0.20 5.26
N ASP A 24 -23.18 0.40 4.63
CA ASP A 24 -22.98 0.33 3.18
C ASP A 24 -21.57 -0.21 2.84
N SER A 25 -21.53 -1.37 2.19
CA SER A 25 -20.27 -1.98 1.74
C SER A 25 -19.57 -1.19 0.63
N ASN A 26 -20.30 -0.35 -0.12
CA ASN A 26 -19.74 0.52 -1.15
C ASN A 26 -19.26 1.86 -0.58
N SER A 27 -19.52 2.12 0.71
CA SER A 27 -18.92 3.21 1.43
C SER A 27 -17.49 2.83 1.87
N GLY A 28 -16.86 3.78 2.55
CA GLY A 28 -15.48 3.72 2.94
C GLY A 28 -15.07 5.07 3.49
N ASP A 29 -13.78 5.24 3.64
CA ASP A 29 -13.18 6.47 4.11
C ASP A 29 -12.20 7.00 3.08
N TYR A 30 -12.33 8.27 2.70
CA TYR A 30 -11.82 8.85 1.47
C TYR A 30 -11.29 10.27 1.67
N GLU A 31 -10.18 10.38 2.40
CA GLU A 31 -9.41 11.62 2.53
C GLU A 31 -8.56 11.86 1.26
N THR A 32 -9.21 11.89 0.10
CA THR A 32 -8.57 12.17 -1.18
C THR A 32 -8.46 13.67 -1.41
N PHE A 33 -7.45 14.11 -2.15
CA PHE A 33 -7.31 15.55 -2.44
C PHE A 33 -8.51 16.12 -3.20
N GLU A 34 -9.18 15.31 -4.02
CA GLU A 34 -10.43 15.71 -4.67
C GLU A 34 -11.54 15.98 -3.64
N ASN A 35 -11.72 15.11 -2.65
CA ASN A 35 -12.72 15.30 -1.60
C ASN A 35 -12.37 16.48 -0.70
N ILE A 36 -11.09 16.66 -0.37
CA ILE A 36 -10.62 17.77 0.47
C ILE A 36 -10.83 19.11 -0.24
N GLN A 37 -10.54 19.21 -1.55
CA GLN A 37 -10.79 20.43 -2.33
C GLN A 37 -12.29 20.75 -2.46
N LYS A 38 -13.17 19.75 -2.42
CA LYS A 38 -14.63 19.95 -2.46
C LYS A 38 -15.20 20.40 -1.12
N ASN A 39 -14.63 19.95 0.00
CA ASN A 39 -15.19 20.16 1.35
C ASN A 39 -14.43 21.19 2.18
N SER A 40 -13.25 21.62 1.75
CA SER A 40 -12.42 22.60 2.45
C SER A 40 -11.84 23.64 1.48
N SER A 41 -11.48 24.81 2.00
CA SER A 41 -10.76 25.86 1.24
C SER A 41 -9.26 25.59 1.10
N TRP A 42 -8.82 24.34 1.28
CA TRP A 42 -7.40 24.00 1.27
C TRP A 42 -6.77 24.16 -0.12
N VAL A 43 -5.68 24.92 -0.17
CA VAL A 43 -4.88 25.13 -1.38
C VAL A 43 -3.45 24.68 -1.10
N CYS A 44 -3.10 23.52 -1.62
CA CYS A 44 -1.72 23.05 -1.69
C CYS A 44 -1.31 22.85 -3.15
N ALA A 45 -0.27 23.55 -3.60
CA ALA A 45 0.23 23.40 -4.97
C ALA A 45 0.90 22.04 -5.18
N LYS A 46 1.63 21.55 -4.18
CA LYS A 46 2.32 20.26 -4.22
C LYS A 46 2.48 19.68 -2.81
N ALA A 47 1.91 18.49 -2.60
CA ALA A 47 2.20 17.69 -1.42
C ALA A 47 3.54 16.95 -1.63
N GLU A 48 4.49 17.13 -0.71
CA GLU A 48 5.77 16.40 -0.70
C GLU A 48 5.71 15.16 0.18
N GLN A 49 4.95 15.25 1.28
CA GLN A 49 4.79 14.14 2.22
C GLN A 49 3.33 14.06 2.68
N ILE A 50 2.93 12.84 3.04
CA ILE A 50 1.62 12.55 3.62
C ILE A 50 1.83 11.75 4.91
N SER A 51 0.98 12.01 5.89
CA SER A 51 0.88 11.23 7.11
C SER A 51 -0.59 10.90 7.31
N CYS A 52 -0.90 9.62 7.42
CA CYS A 52 -2.26 9.14 7.67
C CYS A 52 -2.33 8.48 9.05
N ARG A 53 -3.45 8.62 9.75
CA ARG A 53 -3.72 7.91 11.01
C ARG A 53 -5.20 7.64 11.18
N ALA A 54 -5.55 6.64 11.99
CA ALA A 54 -6.91 6.48 12.47
C ALA A 54 -7.20 7.50 13.59
N GLU A 55 -8.38 8.11 13.56
CA GLU A 55 -8.79 9.12 14.54
C GLU A 55 -8.88 8.54 15.95
N LYS A 56 -9.47 7.35 16.09
CA LYS A 56 -9.61 6.67 17.38
C LYS A 56 -8.31 6.02 17.87
N PHE A 57 -7.32 5.83 17.00
CA PHE A 57 -6.07 5.16 17.31
C PHE A 57 -4.86 5.96 16.79
N PRO A 58 -4.65 7.20 17.28
CA PRO A 58 -3.64 8.10 16.71
C PRO A 58 -2.20 7.68 17.01
N GLN A 59 -2.00 6.78 17.99
CA GLN A 59 -0.68 6.24 18.38
C GLN A 59 -0.41 4.88 17.74
N THR A 60 -1.39 4.30 17.03
CA THR A 60 -1.25 3.01 16.38
C THR A 60 -0.90 3.23 14.90
N PRO A 61 0.23 2.70 14.41
CA PRO A 61 0.53 2.73 12.98
C PRO A 61 -0.58 2.08 12.16
N ILE A 62 -0.89 2.62 10.99
CA ILE A 62 -1.96 2.08 10.12
C ILE A 62 -1.72 0.60 9.77
N ALA A 63 -0.47 0.20 9.57
CA ALA A 63 -0.12 -1.19 9.28
C ALA A 63 -0.55 -2.16 10.41
N ASP A 64 -0.55 -1.69 11.66
CA ASP A 64 -0.90 -2.51 12.83
C ASP A 64 -2.43 -2.58 13.05
N LEU A 65 -3.20 -1.70 12.40
CA LEU A 65 -4.67 -1.73 12.42
C LEU A 65 -5.25 -2.88 11.58
N GLN A 66 -4.41 -3.52 10.74
CA GLN A 66 -4.78 -4.66 9.90
C GLN A 66 -5.99 -4.37 8.98
N GLN A 67 -6.12 -3.12 8.56
CA GLN A 67 -7.07 -2.68 7.54
C GLN A 67 -6.37 -2.46 6.21
N LYS A 68 -7.07 -2.74 5.11
CA LYS A 68 -6.56 -2.44 3.77
C LYS A 68 -6.80 -0.95 3.48
N VAL A 69 -5.77 -0.15 3.71
CA VAL A 69 -5.78 1.30 3.53
C VAL A 69 -4.65 1.70 2.60
N GLU A 70 -4.97 2.50 1.59
CA GLU A 70 -3.97 3.18 0.77
C GLU A 70 -3.73 4.57 1.37
N CYS A 71 -2.47 4.90 1.64
CA CYS A 71 -2.04 6.24 2.07
C CYS A 71 -0.91 6.68 1.15
N ASN A 72 -1.20 7.60 0.24
CA ASN A 72 -0.29 7.98 -0.83
C ASN A 72 -0.29 9.50 -1.06
N VAL A 73 0.88 10.07 -1.29
CA VAL A 73 1.08 11.53 -1.43
C VAL A 73 0.47 12.12 -2.70
N ASN A 74 0.11 11.29 -3.68
CA ASN A 74 -0.51 11.69 -4.95
C ASN A 74 -2.04 11.59 -4.93
N THR A 75 -2.61 10.63 -4.19
CA THR A 75 -4.05 10.37 -4.16
C THR A 75 -4.72 10.80 -2.85
N GLY A 76 -3.99 10.79 -1.73
CA GLY A 76 -4.52 10.98 -0.38
C GLY A 76 -4.66 9.64 0.35
N LEU A 77 -5.74 9.48 1.12
CA LEU A 77 -6.09 8.21 1.74
C LEU A 77 -7.37 7.61 1.15
N ILE A 78 -7.34 6.30 0.92
CA ILE A 78 -8.47 5.51 0.42
C ILE A 78 -8.59 4.25 1.27
N CYS A 79 -9.76 4.08 1.88
CA CYS A 79 -10.19 2.84 2.50
C CYS A 79 -11.57 2.46 1.96
N ASN A 80 -11.75 1.23 1.48
CA ASN A 80 -13.04 0.73 1.01
C ASN A 80 -13.60 -0.30 2.00
N ASN A 81 -14.87 -0.18 2.39
CA ASN A 81 -15.49 -1.13 3.32
C ASN A 81 -15.49 -2.56 2.75
N ARG A 82 -15.84 -2.71 1.47
CA ARG A 82 -15.84 -4.00 0.75
C ARG A 82 -14.50 -4.75 0.76
N ASP A 83 -13.40 -4.04 0.97
CA ASP A 83 -12.06 -4.63 0.97
C ASP A 83 -11.61 -5.04 2.39
N GLN A 84 -12.36 -4.66 3.42
CA GLN A 84 -12.00 -4.96 4.81
C GLN A 84 -12.43 -6.37 5.19
N LEU A 85 -11.56 -7.04 5.94
CA LEU A 85 -11.87 -8.30 6.61
C LEU A 85 -12.26 -8.01 8.06
N ARG A 86 -12.93 -8.98 8.71
CA ARG A 86 -13.09 -8.91 10.17
C ARG A 86 -11.71 -9.01 10.81
N GLY A 87 -11.28 -7.92 11.44
CA GLY A 87 -10.01 -7.85 12.15
C GLY A 87 -10.17 -8.19 13.64
N PRO A 88 -9.04 -8.35 14.36
CA PRO A 88 -9.04 -8.50 15.81
C PRO A 88 -9.40 -7.20 16.53
N VAL A 89 -9.10 -6.04 15.94
CA VAL A 89 -9.41 -4.72 16.51
C VAL A 89 -10.87 -4.31 16.24
N ILE A 90 -11.35 -4.55 15.03
CA ILE A 90 -12.74 -4.25 14.62
C ILE A 90 -13.37 -5.52 14.04
N GLN A 91 -14.44 -5.99 14.70
CA GLN A 91 -15.15 -7.20 14.28
C GLN A 91 -16.09 -7.01 13.08
N MET A 92 -16.22 -5.79 12.58
CA MET A 92 -17.00 -5.48 11.38
C MET A 92 -16.08 -5.20 10.18
N PRO A 93 -16.41 -5.67 8.97
CA PRO A 93 -15.65 -5.36 7.76
C PRO A 93 -15.97 -3.94 7.27
N VAL A 94 -15.58 -2.94 8.06
CA VAL A 94 -15.79 -1.51 7.80
C VAL A 94 -14.50 -0.77 8.06
N CYS A 95 -14.19 0.23 7.26
CA CYS A 95 -13.09 1.15 7.50
C CYS A 95 -13.22 1.84 8.86
N LEU A 96 -12.10 2.06 9.53
CA LEU A 96 -12.02 3.04 10.60
C LEU A 96 -12.15 4.46 10.02
N ASN A 97 -12.45 5.43 10.89
CA ASN A 97 -12.34 6.83 10.53
C ASN A 97 -10.87 7.24 10.55
N TYR A 98 -10.34 7.66 9.41
CA TYR A 98 -8.98 8.13 9.22
C TYR A 98 -8.95 9.64 8.98
N GLN A 99 -7.78 10.20 9.22
CA GLN A 99 -7.49 11.59 8.92
C GLN A 99 -6.08 11.66 8.34
N ILE A 100 -5.85 12.64 7.48
CA ILE A 100 -4.53 12.88 6.88
C ILE A 100 -4.00 14.25 7.25
N ARG A 101 -2.68 14.38 7.28
CA ARG A 101 -2.01 15.68 7.18
C ARG A 101 -0.95 15.59 6.11
N VAL A 102 -0.67 16.71 5.48
CA VAL A 102 0.22 16.76 4.32
C VAL A 102 1.25 17.86 4.51
N CYS A 103 2.47 17.59 4.07
CA CYS A 103 3.54 18.58 4.04
C CYS A 103 3.47 19.30 2.70
N CYS A 104 3.00 20.54 2.72
CA CYS A 104 2.80 21.32 1.51
C CYS A 104 3.94 22.30 1.30
N VAL A 105 4.44 22.38 0.07
CA VAL A 105 5.37 23.46 -0.32
C VAL A 105 4.55 24.72 -0.60
N PRO A 106 4.92 25.87 -0.04
CA PRO A 106 4.22 27.12 -0.33
C PRO A 106 4.27 27.42 -1.84
N SER A 107 3.16 27.91 -2.38
CA SER A 107 2.98 28.28 -3.79
C SER A 107 3.76 29.55 -4.19
N LYS A 108 5.01 29.67 -3.72
CA LYS A 108 5.92 30.75 -4.11
C LYS A 108 6.70 30.33 -5.35
N PRO A 109 6.88 31.21 -6.35
CA PRO A 109 7.62 30.90 -7.57
C PRO A 109 9.07 30.49 -7.30
N GLU A 110 9.66 30.93 -6.19
CA GLU A 110 11.01 30.57 -5.74
C GLU A 110 11.14 29.13 -5.26
N CYS A 111 10.02 28.48 -4.93
CA CYS A 111 9.96 27.11 -4.39
C CYS A 111 9.51 26.06 -5.40
N LEU A 112 9.05 26.50 -6.58
CA LEU A 112 8.72 25.61 -7.69
C LEU A 112 10.00 25.31 -8.49
N PRO A 113 10.34 24.04 -8.75
CA PRO A 113 11.48 23.73 -9.58
C PRO A 113 11.28 24.34 -10.97
N THR A 114 12.19 25.22 -11.38
CA THR A 114 12.24 25.69 -12.77
C THR A 114 12.58 24.47 -13.63
N ALA A 115 11.67 24.07 -14.52
CA ALA A 115 11.92 23.00 -15.49
C ALA A 115 13.14 23.39 -16.34
N THR A 116 14.31 22.85 -15.98
CA THR A 116 15.51 23.02 -16.79
C THR A 116 15.37 22.06 -17.97
N THR A 117 15.05 22.62 -19.14
CA THR A 117 15.09 21.91 -20.41
C THR A 117 16.53 21.50 -20.71
N THR A 118 16.92 20.30 -20.30
CA THR A 118 18.16 19.69 -20.76
C THR A 118 18.02 19.39 -22.26
N PRO A 119 18.90 19.88 -23.16
CA PRO A 119 18.89 19.44 -24.54
C PRO A 119 19.23 17.96 -24.59
N SER A 120 18.27 17.15 -25.08
CA SER A 120 18.46 15.73 -25.35
C SER A 120 19.57 15.56 -26.38
N VAL A 121 20.68 14.94 -25.97
CA VAL A 121 21.76 14.58 -26.89
C VAL A 121 21.33 13.30 -27.61
N THR A 122 21.08 13.42 -28.90
CA THR A 122 20.76 12.31 -29.81
C THR A 122 21.75 11.15 -29.67
N PRO A 123 21.31 9.91 -29.39
CA PRO A 123 22.22 8.77 -29.46
C PRO A 123 22.55 8.49 -30.94
N THR A 124 23.82 8.61 -31.30
CA THR A 124 24.31 8.22 -32.62
C THR A 124 24.28 6.70 -32.73
N THR A 125 23.42 6.19 -33.61
CA THR A 125 23.31 4.77 -33.96
C THR A 125 24.64 4.26 -34.52
N THR A 126 25.36 3.43 -33.76
CA THR A 126 26.48 2.66 -34.30
C THR A 126 25.95 1.30 -34.73
N THR A 127 25.69 1.15 -36.03
CA THR A 127 25.38 -0.13 -36.68
C THR A 127 26.59 -1.05 -36.54
N GLN A 128 26.52 -2.05 -35.66
CA GLN A 128 27.46 -3.17 -35.67
C GLN A 128 26.86 -4.31 -36.49
N THR A 129 27.58 -4.64 -37.55
CA THR A 129 27.28 -5.60 -38.60
C THR A 129 27.25 -7.03 -38.05
N ILE A 130 26.16 -7.73 -38.33
CA ILE A 130 26.00 -9.17 -38.12
C ILE A 130 27.04 -9.92 -38.96
N SER A 131 27.88 -10.72 -38.33
CA SER A 131 28.73 -11.71 -39.01
C SER A 131 28.21 -13.10 -38.67
N THR A 132 27.51 -13.67 -39.64
CA THR A 132 26.96 -15.02 -39.67
C THR A 132 28.08 -16.04 -39.82
N THR A 133 28.17 -17.04 -38.96
CA THR A 133 28.89 -18.29 -39.29
C THR A 133 28.27 -19.46 -38.53
N ALA A 134 27.73 -20.40 -39.28
CA ALA A 134 27.27 -21.73 -38.88
C ALA A 134 27.55 -22.67 -40.06
N PRO A 135 27.50 -24.01 -39.91
CA PRO A 135 27.80 -24.84 -38.75
C PRO A 135 28.84 -25.94 -39.10
N THR A 136 29.31 -26.72 -38.12
CA THR A 136 29.91 -28.04 -38.42
C THR A 136 29.49 -29.05 -37.36
N PRO A 137 29.03 -30.26 -37.74
CA PRO A 137 28.43 -31.23 -36.83
C PRO A 137 29.49 -32.17 -36.24
N THR A 138 29.25 -32.65 -35.02
CA THR A 138 29.89 -33.86 -34.51
C THR A 138 28.84 -34.67 -33.73
N PRO A 139 28.72 -35.99 -33.97
CA PRO A 139 27.67 -36.84 -33.39
C PRO A 139 28.12 -37.55 -32.09
N SER A 140 27.19 -38.33 -31.53
CA SER A 140 27.31 -39.35 -30.46
C SER A 140 27.17 -38.83 -29.01
N GLU A 141 26.38 -39.39 -28.09
CA GLU A 141 25.56 -40.63 -28.01
C GLU A 141 24.31 -40.43 -27.10
N THR A 142 23.18 -40.99 -27.52
CA THR A 142 22.16 -41.85 -26.87
C THR A 142 21.84 -41.76 -25.35
N PRO A 143 20.56 -41.99 -24.95
CA PRO A 143 19.99 -41.51 -23.70
C PRO A 143 19.95 -42.58 -22.60
N SER A 144 19.85 -42.12 -21.34
CA SER A 144 19.46 -43.00 -20.24
C SER A 144 18.15 -42.52 -19.61
N SER A 145 17.13 -43.33 -19.80
CA SER A 145 15.83 -43.34 -19.14
C SER A 145 15.95 -44.07 -17.80
N THR A 146 15.35 -43.55 -16.73
CA THR A 146 14.87 -44.24 -15.51
C THR A 146 14.43 -43.16 -14.50
N THR A 147 13.34 -43.17 -13.73
CA THR A 147 12.19 -44.06 -13.56
C THR A 147 11.14 -43.24 -12.79
N MET A 148 9.85 -43.48 -13.04
CA MET A 148 8.77 -43.05 -12.15
C MET A 148 8.93 -43.70 -10.78
N THR A 149 8.67 -42.98 -9.69
CA THR A 149 8.26 -43.62 -8.44
C THR A 149 7.09 -42.86 -7.83
N THR A 150 5.92 -43.49 -7.98
CA THR A 150 4.69 -43.31 -7.22
C THR A 150 4.92 -43.63 -5.74
N MET A 151 4.41 -42.83 -4.81
CA MET A 151 3.83 -43.35 -3.57
C MET A 151 2.82 -42.35 -3.00
N ALA A 152 1.60 -42.85 -2.82
CA ALA A 152 0.43 -42.20 -2.26
C ALA A 152 0.43 -42.31 -0.71
N PRO A 153 -0.62 -41.86 -0.01
CA PRO A 153 -0.54 -41.19 1.28
C PRO A 153 -0.43 -42.15 2.47
N SER A 154 0.20 -41.69 3.56
CA SER A 154 -0.02 -42.26 4.89
C SER A 154 -1.00 -41.40 5.67
N SER A 155 -2.22 -41.93 5.77
CA SER A 155 -3.16 -41.68 6.84
C SER A 155 -2.55 -42.03 8.20
N THR A 156 -2.63 -41.13 9.17
CA THR A 156 -2.55 -41.50 10.59
C THR A 156 -3.78 -40.97 11.33
N THR A 157 -4.36 -41.88 12.07
CA THR A 157 -5.64 -41.91 12.75
C THR A 157 -5.61 -41.24 14.12
N SER A 158 -6.73 -40.60 14.48
CA SER A 158 -7.43 -40.57 15.78
C SER A 158 -6.67 -40.41 17.11
N SER A 159 -7.10 -39.43 17.92
CA SER A 159 -7.69 -39.57 19.29
C SER A 159 -7.72 -38.18 19.96
N THR A 160 -8.89 -37.62 20.26
CA THR A 160 -9.67 -37.76 21.52
C THR A 160 -8.90 -37.37 22.78
N ALA A 161 -9.21 -36.18 23.31
CA ALA A 161 -9.27 -35.94 24.76
C ALA A 161 -10.18 -34.74 25.05
N SER A 162 -11.42 -35.04 25.42
CA SER A 162 -12.33 -34.17 26.16
C SER A 162 -11.75 -33.88 27.54
N HIS A 163 -11.61 -32.60 27.91
CA HIS A 163 -11.46 -32.20 29.31
C HIS A 163 -12.51 -31.17 29.68
N THR A 164 -13.60 -31.70 30.24
CA THR A 164 -14.57 -31.00 31.07
C THR A 164 -13.87 -30.57 32.36
N THR A 165 -13.88 -29.28 32.68
CA THR A 165 -13.56 -28.81 34.04
C THR A 165 -14.70 -27.91 34.51
N THR A 166 -15.56 -28.50 35.32
CA THR A 166 -16.53 -27.84 36.18
C THR A 166 -15.78 -27.27 37.39
N VAL A 167 -15.99 -25.99 37.70
CA VAL A 167 -15.57 -25.37 38.95
C VAL A 167 -16.82 -24.83 39.66
N PRO A 168 -16.92 -24.97 41.00
CA PRO A 168 -18.20 -25.03 41.70
C PRO A 168 -18.72 -23.65 42.12
N SER A 169 -20.05 -23.57 42.13
CA SER A 169 -20.83 -22.49 42.72
C SER A 169 -20.71 -22.48 44.25
N THR A 170 -20.42 -21.31 44.81
CA THR A 170 -20.52 -21.00 46.24
C THR A 170 -21.92 -20.48 46.56
N PRO A 171 -22.59 -20.95 47.62
CA PRO A 171 -23.64 -20.17 48.25
C PRO A 171 -23.32 -19.86 49.72
N THR A 172 -23.51 -18.58 50.04
CA THR A 172 -23.92 -17.96 51.31
C THR A 172 -23.03 -18.11 52.54
#